data_AF-A0A960G767-F1
#
_entry.id   AF-A0A960G767-F1
#
_cell.length_a   1.000
_cell.length_b   1.000
_cell.length_c   1.000
_cell.angle_alpha   90.00
_cell.angle_beta   90.00
_cell.angle_gamma   90.00
#
_symmetry.space_group_name_H-M   'P 1'
#
loop_
_entity.id
_entity.type
_entity.pdbx_description
1 polymer ?
#
loop_
_entity_poly.entity_id
_entity_poly.type
_entity_poly.pdbx_seq_one_letter_code
_entity_poly.pdbx_strand_id
1 'polypeptide(L)'
;MAQTESAAIYLRLAQLGLPTPAHMQDSATAKLVAPILARQRELSRRLADRLCAADGRIQNWLDDYLADTGVAPKLPRRTFVLDEPGLARALSLPRDSDEFTSPLLSSYRLANGVLHNPANDRRTTAGVFHIA
;
A
#
# COMPACT_ATOMS: atom_id res chain seq x y z
N MET A 1 18.71 -1.29 10.55
CA MET A 1 17.39 -1.79 10.10
C MET A 1 16.43 -0.66 9.75
N ALA A 2 16.07 0.26 10.67
CA ALA A 2 15.08 1.32 10.40
C ALA A 2 15.38 2.25 9.20
N GLN A 3 16.66 2.57 8.94
CA GLN A 3 17.04 3.39 7.77
C GLN A 3 16.83 2.66 6.43
N THR A 4 17.07 1.35 6.39
CA THR A 4 16.90 0.52 5.19
C THR A 4 15.42 0.34 4.85
N GLU A 5 14.58 0.10 5.86
CA GLU A 5 13.12 -0.01 5.71
C GLU A 5 12.50 1.28 5.15
N SER A 6 12.97 2.43 5.64
CA SER A 6 12.51 3.73 5.15
C SER A 6 12.87 3.93 3.67
N ALA A 7 14.12 3.64 3.28
CA ALA A 7 14.55 3.74 1.88
C ALA A 7 13.74 2.80 0.95
N ALA A 8 13.45 1.58 1.40
CA ALA A 8 12.64 0.61 0.69
C ALA A 8 11.20 1.11 0.45
N ILE A 9 10.61 1.77 1.45
CA ILE A 9 9.28 2.41 1.33
C ILE A 9 9.30 3.53 0.30
N TYR A 10 10.25 4.46 0.43
CA TYR A 10 10.29 5.62 -0.45
C TYR A 10 10.61 5.25 -1.90
N LEU A 11 11.43 4.24 -2.14
CA LEU A 11 11.66 3.71 -3.48
C LEU A 11 10.35 3.25 -4.13
N ARG A 12 9.53 2.49 -3.39
CA ARG A 12 8.23 1.99 -3.86
C ARG A 12 7.22 3.12 -4.06
N LEU A 13 7.17 4.10 -3.14
CA LEU A 13 6.37 5.33 -3.32
C LEU A 13 6.80 6.07 -4.60
N ALA A 14 8.10 6.22 -4.81
CA ALA A 14 8.64 6.84 -6.01
C ALA A 14 8.29 6.03 -7.26
N GLN A 15 8.36 4.70 -7.25
CA GLN A 15 7.94 3.86 -8.38
C GLN A 15 6.45 4.04 -8.70
N LEU A 16 5.62 4.20 -7.69
CA LEU A 16 4.19 4.51 -7.84
C LEU A 16 3.91 5.95 -8.24
N GLY A 17 4.92 6.83 -8.27
CA GLY A 17 4.76 8.25 -8.55
C GLY A 17 4.08 9.03 -7.42
N LEU A 18 4.17 8.52 -6.19
CA LEU A 18 3.64 9.17 -4.99
C LEU A 18 4.67 10.13 -4.38
N PRO A 19 4.22 11.11 -3.56
CA PRO A 19 5.12 12.05 -2.90
C PRO A 19 6.15 11.33 -2.01
N THR A 20 7.39 11.81 -2.06
CA THR A 20 8.49 11.37 -1.18
C THR A 20 9.16 12.58 -0.55
N PRO A 21 9.78 12.48 0.64
CA PRO A 21 10.42 13.61 1.31
C PRO A 21 11.51 14.28 0.46
N ALA A 22 11.58 15.60 0.49
CA ALA A 22 12.52 16.40 -0.32
C ALA A 22 13.99 16.00 -0.09
N HIS A 23 14.40 15.79 1.17
CA HIS A 23 15.77 15.41 1.51
C HIS A 23 16.22 14.08 0.86
N MET A 24 15.28 13.17 0.57
CA MET A 24 15.61 11.93 -0.12
C MET A 24 15.78 12.14 -1.62
N GLN A 25 14.96 13.00 -2.22
CA GLN A 25 15.07 13.38 -3.64
C GLN A 25 16.39 14.12 -3.92
N ASP A 26 16.92 14.84 -2.93
CA ASP A 26 18.11 15.67 -3.10
C ASP A 26 19.45 14.93 -3.00
N SER A 27 19.45 13.70 -2.51
CA SER A 27 20.68 12.89 -2.43
C SER A 27 21.28 12.61 -3.81
N ALA A 28 22.62 12.58 -3.91
CA ALA A 28 23.32 12.34 -5.17
C ALA A 28 22.89 11.00 -5.81
N THR A 29 22.73 9.95 -5.00
CA THR A 29 22.25 8.63 -5.45
C THR A 29 20.82 8.69 -5.96
N ALA A 30 19.90 9.40 -5.29
CA ALA A 30 18.52 9.51 -5.76
C ALA A 30 18.43 10.26 -7.09
N LYS A 31 19.22 11.32 -7.29
CA LYS A 31 19.30 12.05 -8.57
C LYS A 31 19.79 11.16 -9.71
N LEU A 32 20.74 10.26 -9.45
CA LEU A 32 21.22 9.27 -10.42
C LEU A 32 20.16 8.21 -10.78
N VAL A 33 19.37 7.76 -9.80
CA VAL A 33 18.36 6.69 -9.98
C VAL A 33 17.03 7.23 -10.51
N ALA A 34 16.69 8.49 -10.25
CA ALA A 34 15.46 9.15 -10.69
C ALA A 34 15.11 8.95 -12.18
N PRO A 35 16.01 9.14 -13.17
CA PRO A 35 15.68 8.91 -14.58
C PRO A 35 15.32 7.46 -14.90
N ILE A 36 15.92 6.49 -14.21
CA ILE A 36 15.62 5.06 -14.37
C ILE A 36 14.19 4.78 -13.89
N LEU A 37 13.83 5.29 -12.71
CA LEU A 37 12.47 5.16 -12.18
C LEU A 37 11.42 5.86 -13.06
N ALA A 38 11.74 7.06 -13.57
CA ALA A 38 10.85 7.79 -14.47
C ALA A 38 10.61 7.01 -15.78
N ARG A 39 11.66 6.42 -16.36
CA ARG A 39 11.56 5.58 -17.55
C ARG A 39 10.74 4.31 -17.26
N GLN A 40 10.98 3.65 -16.13
CA GLN A 40 10.20 2.47 -15.73
C GLN A 40 8.71 2.81 -15.61
N ARG A 41 8.36 3.94 -14.98
CA ARG A 41 6.96 4.41 -14.86
C ARG A 41 6.28 4.61 -16.21
N GLU A 42 6.99 5.19 -17.18
CA GLU A 42 6.47 5.38 -18.54
C GLU A 42 6.23 4.03 -19.23
N LEU A 43 7.17 3.08 -19.09
CA LEU A 43 7.00 1.74 -19.63
C LEU A 43 5.84 0.97 -18.97
N SER A 44 5.67 1.10 -17.65
CA SER A 44 4.55 0.51 -16.92
C SER A 44 3.20 1.06 -17.39
N ARG A 45 3.10 2.37 -17.64
CA ARG A 45 1.87 2.98 -18.17
C ARG A 45 1.48 2.45 -19.55
N ARG A 46 2.47 2.17 -20.42
CA ARG A 46 2.22 1.55 -21.73
C ARG A 46 1.64 0.13 -21.63
N LEU A 47 1.88 -0.57 -20.52
CA LEU A 47 1.31 -1.88 -20.22
C LEU A 47 -0.11 -1.80 -19.62
N ALA A 48 -0.75 -0.63 -19.67
CA ALA A 48 -2.14 -0.37 -19.26
C ALA A 48 -2.46 -0.79 -17.81
N ASP A 49 -1.49 -0.68 -16.90
CA ASP A 49 -1.60 -1.10 -15.50
C ASP A 49 -2.21 -2.51 -15.40
N ARG A 50 -1.57 -3.46 -16.09
CA ARG A 50 -2.01 -4.85 -16.13
C ARG A 50 -2.05 -5.43 -14.70
N LEU A 51 -3.20 -6.01 -14.37
CA LEU A 51 -3.39 -6.74 -13.12
C LEU A 51 -2.40 -7.90 -13.00
N CYS A 52 -1.97 -8.20 -11.78
CA CYS A 52 -1.22 -9.41 -11.52
C CYS A 52 -2.10 -10.65 -11.77
N ALA A 53 -1.48 -11.84 -11.87
CA ALA A 53 -2.23 -13.06 -12.19
C ALA A 53 -3.34 -13.38 -11.17
N ALA A 54 -3.14 -13.04 -9.89
CA ALA A 54 -4.16 -13.24 -8.86
C ALA A 54 -5.35 -12.29 -9.06
N ASP A 55 -5.08 -10.99 -9.17
CA ASP A 55 -6.13 -9.98 -9.36
C ASP A 55 -6.88 -10.16 -10.68
N GLY A 56 -6.21 -10.63 -11.73
CA GLY A 56 -6.86 -10.96 -13.00
C GLY A 56 -7.90 -12.07 -12.85
N ARG A 57 -7.62 -13.11 -12.07
CA ARG A 57 -8.61 -14.18 -11.80
C ARG A 57 -9.79 -13.66 -10.99
N ILE A 58 -9.53 -12.82 -9.97
CA ILE A 58 -10.58 -12.21 -9.14
C ILE A 58 -11.46 -11.28 -9.99
N GLN A 59 -10.85 -10.43 -10.82
CA GLN A 59 -11.58 -9.50 -11.67
C GLN A 59 -12.43 -10.22 -12.72
N ASN A 60 -11.92 -11.27 -13.34
CA ASN A 60 -12.70 -12.07 -14.29
C ASN A 60 -13.92 -12.69 -13.61
N TRP A 61 -13.72 -13.29 -12.43
CA TRP A 61 -14.85 -13.84 -11.68
C TRP A 61 -15.86 -12.76 -11.28
N LEU A 62 -15.43 -11.57 -10.84
CA LEU A 62 -16.33 -10.46 -10.52
C LEU A 62 -17.11 -9.97 -11.74
N ASP A 63 -16.43 -9.84 -12.89
CA ASP A 63 -17.04 -9.41 -14.14
C ASP A 63 -18.10 -10.42 -14.62
N ASP A 64 -17.81 -11.72 -14.52
CA ASP A 64 -18.73 -12.80 -14.87
C ASP A 64 -19.91 -12.89 -13.88
N TYR A 65 -19.64 -12.83 -12.57
CA TYR A 65 -20.66 -12.98 -11.52
C TYR A 65 -21.67 -11.82 -11.52
N LEU A 66 -21.23 -10.62 -11.88
CA LEU A 66 -22.05 -9.40 -11.84
C LEU A 66 -22.59 -8.98 -13.21
N ALA A 67 -22.38 -9.78 -14.26
CA ALA A 67 -22.68 -9.42 -15.66
C ALA A 67 -24.11 -8.87 -15.86
N ASP A 68 -25.10 -9.49 -15.22
CA ASP A 68 -26.53 -9.14 -15.37
C ASP A 68 -27.01 -8.06 -14.39
N THR A 69 -26.15 -7.62 -13.46
CA THR A 69 -26.52 -6.62 -12.44
C THR A 69 -26.39 -5.19 -12.96
N GLY A 70 -25.69 -4.98 -14.08
CA GLY A 70 -25.32 -3.66 -14.59
C GLY A 70 -24.20 -2.96 -13.80
N VAL A 71 -23.64 -3.62 -12.78
CA VAL A 71 -22.55 -3.09 -11.95
C VAL A 71 -21.25 -3.81 -12.32
N ALA A 72 -20.20 -3.05 -12.66
CA ALA A 72 -18.91 -3.60 -13.06
C ALA A 72 -17.76 -2.97 -12.24
N PRO A 73 -17.60 -3.34 -10.96
CA PRO A 73 -16.56 -2.79 -10.11
C PRO A 73 -15.18 -3.27 -10.58
N LYS A 74 -14.17 -2.38 -10.51
CA LYS A 74 -12.79 -2.70 -10.90
C LYS A 74 -11.86 -2.66 -9.69
N LEU A 75 -10.99 -3.66 -9.58
CA LEU A 75 -9.95 -3.71 -8.56
C LEU A 75 -8.96 -2.53 -8.72
N PRO A 76 -8.42 -2.00 -7.61
CA PRO A 76 -7.44 -0.92 -7.65
C PRO A 76 -6.16 -1.41 -8.33
N ARG A 77 -5.77 -0.76 -9.43
CA ARG A 77 -4.60 -1.17 -10.24
C ARG A 77 -3.28 -0.61 -9.73
N ARG A 78 -3.32 0.48 -8.94
CA ARG A 78 -2.14 1.15 -8.38
C ARG A 78 -2.14 0.99 -6.88
N THR A 79 -1.50 -0.07 -6.40
CA THR A 79 -1.39 -0.43 -4.98
C THR A 79 0.06 -0.40 -4.52
N PHE A 80 0.27 -0.15 -3.22
CA PHE A 80 1.57 -0.33 -2.60
C PHE A 80 1.74 -1.81 -2.23
N VAL A 81 2.51 -2.54 -3.04
CA VAL A 81 2.76 -3.97 -2.80
C VAL A 81 3.71 -4.13 -1.61
N LEU A 82 3.32 -5.00 -0.67
CA LEU A 82 4.10 -5.37 0.51
C LEU A 82 4.88 -6.66 0.21
N ASP A 83 5.92 -6.56 -0.58
CA ASP A 83 6.72 -7.66 -1.12
C ASP A 83 7.88 -8.12 -0.22
N GLU A 84 8.23 -7.31 0.79
CA GLU A 84 9.28 -7.63 1.77
C GLU A 84 8.72 -7.68 3.21
N PRO A 85 9.24 -8.58 4.06
CA PRO A 85 8.85 -8.65 5.46
C PRO A 85 9.23 -7.35 6.18
N GLY A 86 8.34 -6.87 7.06
CA GLY A 86 8.57 -5.68 7.88
C GLY A 86 8.07 -4.36 7.27
N LEU A 87 7.85 -4.28 5.95
CA LEU A 87 7.35 -3.06 5.29
C LEU A 87 6.03 -2.57 5.89
N ALA A 88 5.09 -3.48 6.14
CA ALA A 88 3.78 -3.14 6.69
C ALA A 88 3.89 -2.51 8.10
N ARG A 89 4.78 -3.04 8.94
CA ARG A 89 5.03 -2.52 10.29
C ARG A 89 5.72 -1.17 10.25
N ALA A 90 6.64 -0.96 9.31
CA ALA A 90 7.30 0.33 9.13
C ALA A 90 6.29 1.39 8.63
N LEU A 91 5.36 1.02 7.76
CA LEU A 91 4.30 1.90 7.24
C LEU A 91 3.20 2.24 8.28
N SER A 92 3.05 1.45 9.35
CA SER A 92 1.95 1.63 10.30
C SER A 92 2.13 2.82 11.25
N LEU A 93 3.30 3.46 11.24
CA LEU A 93 3.61 4.64 12.04
C LEU A 93 4.28 5.72 11.18
N PRO A 94 4.09 7.02 11.50
CA PRO A 94 4.82 8.09 10.85
C PRO A 94 6.34 7.90 11.02
N ARG A 95 7.10 8.33 10.00
CA ARG A 95 8.56 8.22 9.97
C ARG A 95 9.24 8.77 11.23
N ASP A 96 8.73 9.90 11.71
CA ASP A 96 9.34 10.75 12.74
C ASP A 96 8.49 10.82 14.01
N SER A 97 7.58 9.85 14.22
CA SER A 97 6.71 9.76 15.40
C SER A 97 6.57 8.33 15.88
N ASP A 98 6.44 8.17 17.19
CA ASP A 98 6.09 6.90 17.81
C ASP A 98 4.59 6.73 18.00
N GLU A 99 3.78 7.74 17.67
CA GLU A 99 2.33 7.72 17.82
C GLU A 99 1.63 8.11 16.51
N PHE A 100 0.46 7.52 16.30
CA PHE A 100 -0.48 7.89 15.24
C PHE A 100 -1.91 7.74 15.71
N THR A 101 -2.76 8.73 15.41
CA THR A 101 -4.17 8.70 15.79
C THR A 101 -5.04 9.11 14.61
N SER A 102 -6.12 8.37 14.40
CA SER A 102 -7.19 8.67 13.44
C SER A 102 -8.53 8.23 14.03
N PRO A 103 -9.68 8.62 13.43
CA PRO A 103 -10.98 8.12 13.86
C PRO A 103 -11.14 6.59 13.79
N LEU A 104 -10.27 5.89 13.05
CA LEU A 104 -10.36 4.44 12.84
C LEU A 104 -9.50 3.64 13.83
N LEU A 105 -8.39 4.22 14.31
CA LEU A 105 -7.43 3.54 15.19
C LEU A 105 -6.41 4.53 15.78
N SER A 106 -5.81 4.12 16.90
CA SER A 106 -4.61 4.70 17.51
C SER A 106 -3.46 3.69 17.54
N SER A 107 -2.26 4.08 17.14
CA SER A 107 -1.07 3.22 17.06
C SER A 107 0.09 3.81 17.86
N TYR A 108 0.87 2.93 18.48
CA TYR A 108 2.01 3.30 19.32
C TYR A 108 3.21 2.39 19.08
N ARG A 109 4.42 2.95 18.99
CA ARG A 109 5.68 2.21 19.12
C ARG A 109 5.98 2.00 20.59
N LEU A 110 6.28 0.77 20.96
CA LEU A 110 6.61 0.39 22.33
C LEU A 110 7.98 -0.29 22.37
N ALA A 111 8.58 -0.37 23.56
CA ALA A 111 9.86 -1.05 23.76
C ALA A 111 9.83 -2.53 23.32
N ASN A 112 8.67 -3.17 23.40
CA ASN A 112 8.46 -4.58 23.05
C ASN A 112 7.81 -4.78 21.66
N GLY A 113 7.58 -3.72 20.88
CA GLY A 113 6.98 -3.85 19.55
C GLY A 113 6.07 -2.69 19.16
N VAL A 114 4.87 -3.02 18.68
CA VAL A 114 3.88 -2.06 18.21
C VAL A 114 2.51 -2.41 18.81
N LEU A 115 1.77 -1.39 19.20
CA LEU A 115 0.40 -1.49 19.70
C LEU A 115 -0.55 -0.80 18.72
N HIS A 116 -1.68 -1.44 18.42
CA HIS A 116 -2.75 -0.90 17.60
C HIS A 116 -4.08 -1.05 18.34
N ASN A 117 -4.72 0.08 18.63
CA ASN A 117 -6.04 0.16 19.27
C ASN A 117 -7.06 0.63 18.23
N PRO A 118 -7.81 -0.28 17.58
CA PRO A 118 -8.84 0.10 16.61
C PRO A 118 -10.05 0.73 17.31
N ALA A 119 -10.88 1.46 16.54
CA ALA A 119 -12.09 2.10 17.05
C ALA A 119 -13.09 1.09 17.65
N ASN A 120 -13.15 -0.13 17.08
CA ASN A 120 -13.92 -1.25 17.62
C ASN A 120 -12.97 -2.30 18.18
N ASP A 121 -12.91 -2.40 19.51
CA ASP A 121 -11.96 -3.27 20.22
C ASP A 121 -12.39 -4.76 20.25
N ARG A 122 -13.65 -5.05 19.90
CA ARG A 122 -14.18 -6.42 19.94
C ARG A 122 -14.96 -6.78 18.69
N ARG A 123 -14.80 -8.04 18.29
CA ARG A 123 -15.54 -8.63 17.18
C ARG A 123 -16.95 -9.04 17.63
N THR A 124 -17.92 -8.87 16.75
CA THR A 124 -19.28 -9.42 16.86
C THR A 124 -19.42 -10.66 15.96
N THR A 125 -20.31 -11.57 16.33
CA THR A 125 -20.62 -12.80 15.56
C THR A 125 -22.08 -12.87 15.13
N ALA A 126 -22.99 -12.30 15.91
CA ALA A 126 -24.40 -12.24 15.56
C ALA A 126 -24.60 -11.30 14.36
N GLY A 127 -25.12 -11.83 13.25
CA GLY A 127 -25.57 -11.04 12.09
C GLY A 127 -24.47 -10.44 11.20
N VAL A 128 -23.20 -10.85 11.35
CA VAL A 128 -22.07 -10.27 10.60
C VAL A 128 -21.72 -11.00 9.29
N PHE A 129 -22.19 -12.24 9.09
CA PHE A 129 -21.86 -13.04 7.91
C PHE A 129 -22.95 -12.90 6.85
N HIS A 130 -22.66 -12.23 5.74
CA HIS A 130 -23.61 -11.97 4.66
C HIS A 130 -23.19 -12.73 3.39
N ILE A 131 -24.16 -13.22 2.61
CA ILE A 131 -23.97 -13.86 1.31
C ILE A 131 -24.81 -13.06 0.32
N ALA A 132 -24.22 -12.68 -0.81
CA ALA A 132 -24.86 -11.93 -1.89
C ALA A 132 -25.46 -12.86 -2.94
#